data_AF-A0A935KW60-F1
#
_entry.id   AF-A0A935KW60-F1
#
_cell.length_a   1.000
_cell.length_b   1.000
_cell.length_c   1.000
_cell.angle_alpha   90.00
_cell.angle_beta   90.00
_cell.angle_gamma   90.00
#
_symmetry.space_group_name_H-M   'P 1'
#
loop_
_entity.id
_entity.type
_entity.pdbx_description
1 polymer ?
#
loop_
_entity_poly.entity_id
_entity_poly.type
_entity_poly.pdbx_seq_one_letter_code
_entity_poly.pdbx_strand_id
1 'polypeptide(L)'
;MRILKEKLAAAQRGFTLIELVIVIVIIGILAAVAIPQFASVTDDANSGVANAAVGAVRSAISTRNAQCLNPATTLAGCTTALTCATAFALITPPAGATSTGTSPACTITVGGEASTLTYNPTSTSGT
;
A
#
# COMPACT_ATOMS: atom_id res chain seq x y z
N MET A 1 2.66 -9.81 73.91
CA MET A 1 2.72 -9.94 72.44
C MET A 1 2.73 -8.57 71.78
N ARG A 2 3.89 -7.90 71.67
CA ARG A 2 3.97 -6.59 71.00
C ARG A 2 5.37 -6.35 70.40
N ILE A 3 5.86 -7.25 69.55
CA ILE A 3 7.18 -7.07 68.90
C ILE A 3 7.22 -7.60 67.44
N LEU A 4 6.20 -7.39 66.59
CA LEU A 4 6.32 -7.80 65.18
C LEU A 4 5.61 -6.93 64.14
N LYS A 5 5.26 -5.68 64.47
CA LYS A 5 4.58 -4.78 63.53
C LYS A 5 5.44 -3.66 62.91
N GLU A 6 6.75 -3.61 63.16
CA GLU A 6 7.56 -2.44 62.77
C GLU A 6 8.44 -2.58 61.50
N LYS A 7 8.34 -3.66 60.72
CA LYS A 7 9.24 -3.82 59.55
C LYS A 7 8.50 -4.15 58.25
N LEU A 8 7.38 -3.48 57.97
CA LEU A 8 6.69 -3.60 56.67
C LEU A 8 6.13 -2.26 56.15
N ALA A 9 6.71 -1.12 56.54
CA ALA A 9 6.54 0.10 55.75
C ALA A 9 7.37 -0.08 54.47
N ALA A 10 6.74 -0.64 53.44
CA ALA A 10 7.34 -0.77 52.11
C ALA A 10 7.93 0.59 51.73
N ALA A 11 9.25 0.63 51.52
CA ALA A 11 9.95 1.83 51.12
C ALA A 11 9.39 2.30 49.78
N GLN A 12 8.48 3.27 49.82
CA GLN A 12 7.88 3.83 48.62
C GLN A 12 8.94 4.69 47.92
N ARG A 13 9.71 4.04 47.04
CA ARG A 13 10.67 4.69 46.15
C ARG A 13 9.88 5.35 45.02
N GLY A 14 9.68 6.65 45.12
CA GLY A 14 9.18 7.46 44.00
C GLY A 14 10.26 7.61 42.92
N PHE A 15 9.83 7.69 41.66
CA PHE A 15 10.69 8.09 40.55
C PHE A 15 11.21 9.51 40.81
N THR A 16 12.50 9.74 40.58
CA THR A 16 13.07 11.08 40.68
C THR A 16 12.61 11.94 39.49
N LEU A 17 12.44 13.26 39.69
CA LEU A 17 12.11 14.16 38.58
C LEU A 17 13.18 14.11 37.48
N ILE A 18 14.44 13.92 37.85
CA ILE A 18 15.54 13.81 36.89
C ILE A 18 15.47 12.53 36.05
N GLU A 19 14.99 11.41 36.61
CA GLU A 19 14.74 10.19 35.84
C GLU A 19 13.64 10.37 34.80
N LEU A 20 12.58 11.13 35.13
CA LEU A 20 11.54 11.40 34.14
C LEU A 20 12.06 12.30 33.01
N VAL A 21 12.87 13.31 33.35
CA VAL A 21 13.44 14.26 32.38
C VAL A 21 14.39 13.57 31.42
N ILE A 22 15.30 12.72 31.91
CA ILE A 22 16.24 12.03 31.02
C ILE A 22 15.52 11.07 30.06
N VAL A 23 14.42 10.43 30.51
CA VAL A 23 13.63 9.51 29.68
C VAL A 23 12.97 10.24 28.52
N ILE A 24 12.31 11.37 28.75
CA ILE A 24 11.68 12.13 27.65
C ILE A 24 12.72 12.72 26.70
N VAL A 25 13.92 13.06 27.18
CA VAL A 25 15.04 13.49 26.33
C VAL A 25 15.50 12.35 25.43
N ILE A 26 15.70 11.15 25.98
CA ILE A 26 16.11 9.97 25.20
C ILE A 26 15.02 9.61 24.16
N ILE A 27 13.75 9.53 24.57
CA ILE A 27 12.63 9.25 23.66
C ILE A 27 12.53 10.35 22.59
N GLY A 28 12.77 11.62 22.94
CA GLY A 28 12.79 12.73 22.00
C GLY A 28 13.85 12.57 20.90
N ILE A 29 15.07 12.17 21.27
CA ILE A 29 16.16 11.92 20.30
C ILE A 29 15.82 10.71 19.40
N LEU A 30 15.34 9.61 19.99
CA LEU A 30 14.95 8.42 19.23
C LEU A 30 13.81 8.72 18.26
N ALA A 31 12.79 9.47 18.69
CA ALA A 31 11.67 9.87 17.85
C ALA A 31 12.12 10.77 16.70
N ALA A 32 13.02 11.73 16.95
CA ALA A 32 13.53 12.64 15.92
C ALA A 32 14.22 11.90 14.75
N VAL A 33 14.91 10.79 15.03
CA VAL A 33 15.56 9.98 14.00
C VAL A 33 14.62 8.94 13.39
N ALA A 34 13.73 8.34 14.19
CA ALA A 34 12.85 7.27 13.73
C ALA A 34 11.73 7.77 12.80
N ILE A 35 11.08 8.90 13.12
CA ILE A 35 9.94 9.42 12.35
C ILE A 35 10.25 9.61 10.85
N PRO A 36 11.35 10.28 10.44
CA PRO A 36 11.64 10.46 9.01
C PRO A 36 11.92 9.14 8.29
N GLN A 37 12.54 8.17 8.95
CA GLN A 37 12.79 6.84 8.38
C GLN A 37 11.50 6.03 8.19
N PHE A 38 10.56 6.11 9.14
CA PHE A 38 9.27 5.41 9.01
C PHE A 38 8.42 5.94 7.85
N ALA A 39 8.47 7.26 7.59
CA ALA A 39 7.79 7.86 6.44
C ALA A 39 8.34 7.30 5.11
N SER A 40 9.66 7.31 4.92
CA SER A 40 10.27 6.83 3.68
C SER A 40 10.00 5.34 3.41
N VAL A 41 10.04 4.49 4.44
CA VAL A 41 9.70 3.06 4.30
C VAL A 41 8.25 2.85 3.87
N THR A 42 7.34 3.71 4.33
CA THR A 42 5.93 3.64 3.95
C THR A 42 5.75 4.05 2.49
N ASP A 43 6.43 5.09 2.04
CA ASP A 43 6.41 5.55 0.65
C ASP A 43 7.02 4.48 -0.29
N ASP A 44 8.16 3.90 0.06
CA ASP A 44 8.79 2.81 -0.69
C ASP A 44 7.87 1.59 -0.79
N ALA A 45 7.17 1.23 0.31
CA ALA A 45 6.21 0.15 0.32
C ALA A 45 5.01 0.45 -0.61
N ASN A 46 4.46 1.66 -0.55
CA ASN A 46 3.35 2.09 -1.40
C ASN A 46 3.74 2.10 -2.89
N SER A 47 4.94 2.58 -3.21
CA SER A 47 5.51 2.53 -4.56
C SER A 47 5.66 1.09 -5.06
N GLY A 48 6.16 0.19 -4.21
CA GLY A 48 6.23 -1.24 -4.51
C GLY A 48 4.86 -1.85 -4.82
N VAL A 49 3.83 -1.53 -4.02
CA VAL A 49 2.46 -1.99 -4.24
C VAL A 49 1.86 -1.41 -5.53
N ALA A 50 2.08 -0.12 -5.81
CA ALA A 50 1.62 0.52 -7.05
C ALA A 50 2.23 -0.16 -8.28
N ASN A 51 3.54 -0.45 -8.24
CA ASN A 51 4.24 -1.17 -9.31
C ASN A 51 3.73 -2.61 -9.47
N ALA A 52 3.46 -3.32 -8.37
CA ALA A 52 2.89 -4.66 -8.40
C ALA A 52 1.48 -4.65 -9.01
N ALA A 53 0.64 -3.68 -8.66
CA ALA A 53 -0.68 -3.50 -9.24
C ALA A 53 -0.61 -3.24 -10.74
N VAL A 54 0.33 -2.41 -11.20
CA VAL A 54 0.60 -2.20 -12.63
C VAL A 54 0.98 -3.51 -13.32
N GLY A 55 1.86 -4.32 -12.73
CA GLY A 55 2.23 -5.63 -13.25
C GLY A 55 1.03 -6.57 -13.38
N ALA A 56 0.16 -6.61 -12.37
CA ALA A 56 -1.06 -7.40 -12.38
C ALA A 56 -2.03 -6.94 -13.48
N VAL A 57 -2.23 -5.63 -13.64
CA VAL A 57 -3.06 -5.06 -14.72
C VAL A 57 -2.48 -5.43 -16.09
N ARG A 58 -1.18 -5.31 -16.31
CA ARG A 58 -0.53 -5.72 -17.58
C ARG A 58 -0.79 -7.19 -17.91
N SER A 59 -0.65 -8.07 -16.93
CA SER A 59 -0.93 -9.50 -17.08
C SER A 59 -2.42 -9.74 -17.43
N ALA A 60 -3.33 -9.08 -16.72
CA ALA A 60 -4.76 -9.19 -16.97
C ALA A 60 -5.15 -8.70 -18.37
N ILE A 61 -4.57 -7.59 -18.83
CA ILE A 61 -4.75 -7.08 -20.21
C ILE A 61 -4.28 -8.12 -21.23
N SER A 62 -3.09 -8.70 -21.05
CA SER A 62 -2.57 -9.71 -21.97
C SER A 62 -3.44 -10.97 -22.03
N THR A 63 -3.96 -11.41 -20.88
CA THR A 63 -4.83 -12.59 -20.78
C THR A 63 -6.19 -12.31 -21.45
N ARG A 64 -6.78 -11.15 -21.18
CA ARG A 64 -8.02 -10.70 -21.83
C ARG A 64 -7.85 -10.62 -23.34
N ASN A 65 -6.74 -10.04 -23.82
CA ASN A 65 -6.47 -9.95 -25.25
C ASN A 65 -6.32 -11.33 -25.89
N ALA A 66 -5.61 -12.26 -25.26
CA ALA A 66 -5.49 -13.63 -25.72
C ALA A 66 -6.86 -14.35 -25.78
N GLN A 67 -7.73 -14.13 -24.79
CA GLN A 67 -9.10 -14.67 -24.78
C GLN A 67 -9.98 -14.07 -25.88
N CYS A 68 -9.80 -12.79 -26.21
CA CYS A 68 -10.53 -12.13 -27.29
C CYS A 68 -10.15 -12.64 -28.69
N LEU A 69 -8.97 -13.22 -28.84
CA LEU A 69 -8.50 -13.85 -30.08
C LEU A 69 -8.88 -15.34 -30.16
N ASN A 70 -9.45 -15.91 -29.10
CA ASN A 70 -9.76 -17.33 -29.04
C ASN A 70 -11.21 -17.60 -29.52
N PRO A 71 -11.41 -18.28 -30.66
CA PRO A 71 -12.74 -18.55 -31.20
C PRO A 71 -13.57 -19.52 -30.34
N ALA A 72 -12.95 -20.25 -29.40
CA ALA A 72 -13.65 -21.16 -28.49
C ALA A 72 -14.21 -20.45 -27.24
N THR A 73 -13.80 -19.22 -26.96
CA THR A 73 -14.24 -18.44 -25.80
C THR A 73 -14.69 -17.06 -26.23
N THR A 74 -16.00 -16.85 -26.35
CA THR A 74 -16.55 -15.51 -26.58
C THR A 74 -16.61 -14.75 -25.25
N LEU A 75 -15.55 -14.01 -24.93
CA LEU A 75 -15.57 -13.12 -23.78
C LEU A 75 -16.34 -11.83 -24.13
N ALA A 76 -17.39 -11.54 -23.37
CA ALA A 76 -18.15 -10.31 -23.54
C ALA A 76 -17.24 -9.09 -23.33
N GLY A 77 -17.35 -8.08 -24.21
CA GLY A 77 -16.54 -6.86 -24.12
C GLY A 77 -15.20 -6.92 -24.86
N CYS A 78 -14.97 -7.89 -25.75
CA CYS A 78 -13.81 -7.92 -26.66
C CYS A 78 -13.86 -6.89 -27.80
N THR A 79 -15.06 -6.41 -28.13
CA THR A 79 -15.33 -5.39 -29.15
C THR A 79 -15.03 -3.96 -28.66
N THR A 80 -15.06 -3.74 -27.34
CA THR A 80 -14.79 -2.42 -26.75
C THR A 80 -13.31 -2.23 -26.47
N ALA A 81 -12.81 -1.02 -26.76
CA ALA A 81 -11.49 -0.60 -26.35
C ALA A 81 -11.41 -0.60 -24.82
N LEU A 82 -10.37 -1.23 -24.29
CA LEU A 82 -10.17 -1.27 -22.85
C LEU A 82 -9.81 0.16 -22.36
N THR A 83 -10.49 0.60 -21.32
CA THR A 83 -10.21 1.86 -20.61
C THR A 83 -9.37 1.59 -19.36
N CYS A 84 -8.71 2.61 -18.84
CA CYS A 84 -7.93 2.51 -17.60
C CYS A 84 -8.77 1.94 -16.43
N ALA A 85 -9.99 2.45 -16.23
CA ALA A 85 -10.89 1.96 -15.19
C ALA A 85 -11.26 0.48 -15.38
N THR A 86 -11.58 0.07 -16.61
CA THR A 86 -11.90 -1.34 -16.89
C THR A 86 -10.68 -2.26 -16.77
N ALA A 87 -9.49 -1.80 -17.16
CA ALA A 87 -8.26 -2.58 -17.03
C ALA A 87 -7.90 -2.80 -15.56
N PHE A 88 -8.08 -1.77 -14.73
CA PHE A 88 -7.91 -1.85 -13.29
C PHE A 88 -8.94 -2.76 -12.62
N ALA A 89 -10.17 -2.82 -13.12
CA ALA A 89 -11.22 -3.70 -12.63
C ALA A 89 -11.01 -5.20 -12.98
N LEU A 90 -10.04 -5.54 -13.83
CA LEU A 90 -9.70 -6.94 -14.14
C LEU A 90 -8.89 -7.63 -13.04
N ILE A 91 -8.36 -6.87 -12.08
CA ILE A 91 -7.61 -7.38 -10.94
C ILE A 91 -8.41 -7.15 -9.66
N THR A 92 -8.00 -7.81 -8.57
CA THR A 92 -8.39 -7.38 -7.23
C THR A 92 -7.42 -6.29 -6.79
N PRO A 93 -7.79 -5.00 -6.87
CA PRO A 93 -6.85 -3.94 -6.57
C PRO A 93 -6.47 -3.93 -5.09
N PRO A 94 -5.25 -3.51 -4.74
CA PRO A 94 -4.88 -3.29 -3.35
C PRO A 94 -5.80 -2.25 -2.71
N ALA A 95 -6.02 -2.37 -1.39
CA ALA A 95 -6.90 -1.46 -0.67
C ALA A 95 -6.42 -0.01 -0.80
N GLY A 96 -7.35 0.92 -1.09
CA GLY A 96 -7.04 2.34 -1.28
C GLY A 96 -6.36 2.67 -2.61
N ALA A 97 -6.15 1.69 -3.49
CA ALA A 97 -5.63 1.95 -4.82
C ALA A 97 -6.68 2.60 -5.72
N THR A 98 -6.26 3.60 -6.49
CA THR A 98 -7.10 4.27 -7.50
C THR A 98 -6.45 4.18 -8.86
N SER A 99 -7.25 4.21 -9.92
CA SER A 99 -6.77 4.32 -11.29
C SER A 99 -7.23 5.63 -11.92
N THR A 100 -6.33 6.32 -12.62
CA THR A 100 -6.59 7.59 -13.29
C THR A 100 -5.95 7.58 -14.68
N GLY A 101 -6.41 8.48 -15.55
CA GLY A 101 -5.96 8.55 -16.93
C GLY A 101 -6.87 7.81 -17.91
N THR A 102 -6.58 8.00 -19.19
CA THR A 102 -7.31 7.40 -20.31
C THR A 102 -6.32 6.72 -21.24
N SER A 103 -6.74 5.63 -21.89
CA SER A 103 -5.87 4.90 -22.79
C SER A 103 -5.21 5.83 -23.82
N PRO A 104 -3.90 5.67 -24.10
CA PRO A 104 -3.08 4.51 -23.75
C PRO A 104 -2.40 4.58 -22.37
N ALA A 105 -2.50 5.66 -21.61
CA ALA A 105 -1.81 5.82 -20.33
C ALA A 105 -2.78 5.66 -19.14
N CYS A 106 -2.48 4.70 -18.26
CA CYS A 106 -3.24 4.45 -17.05
C CYS A 106 -2.31 4.53 -15.84
N THR A 107 -2.66 5.34 -14.85
CA THR A 107 -1.86 5.59 -13.65
C THR A 107 -2.59 4.99 -12.46
N ILE A 108 -1.91 4.07 -11.77
CA ILE A 108 -2.40 3.47 -10.53
C ILE A 108 -1.72 4.19 -9.38
N THR A 109 -2.51 4.70 -8.43
CA THR A 109 -2.02 5.42 -7.26
C THR A 109 -2.36 4.65 -5.99
N VAL A 110 -1.38 4.45 -5.11
CA VAL A 110 -1.52 3.77 -3.82
C VAL A 110 -0.82 4.61 -2.76
N GLY A 111 -1.53 5.03 -1.71
CA GLY A 111 -0.94 5.78 -0.61
C GLY A 111 -0.23 7.10 -0.99
N GLY A 112 -0.60 7.70 -2.13
CA GLY A 112 0.05 8.90 -2.68
C GLY A 112 1.09 8.60 -3.77
N GLU A 113 1.58 7.36 -3.84
CA GLU A 113 2.58 6.94 -4.82
C GLU A 113 1.92 6.46 -6.12
N ALA A 114 2.39 6.99 -7.25
CA ALA A 114 1.80 6.76 -8.57
C ALA A 114 2.72 5.93 -9.47
N SER A 115 2.16 4.90 -10.10
CA SER A 115 2.84 4.10 -11.13
C SER A 115 2.02 4.09 -12.42
N THR A 116 2.66 4.37 -13.54
CA THR A 116 1.98 4.52 -14.84
C THR A 116 2.30 3.35 -15.76
N LEU A 117 1.25 2.73 -16.30
CA LEU A 117 1.36 1.82 -17.42
C LEU A 117 0.91 2.50 -18.71
N THR A 118 1.64 2.22 -19.79
CA THR A 118 1.19 2.54 -21.14
C THR A 118 0.79 1.24 -21.82
N TYR A 119 -0.41 1.18 -22.37
CA TYR A 119 -0.89 0.05 -23.15
C TYR A 119 -1.73 0.56 -24.33
N ASN A 120 -1.64 -0.13 -25.46
CA ASN A 120 -2.51 0.17 -26.60
C ASN A 120 -3.82 -0.61 -26.43
N PRO A 121 -4.99 0.05 -26.34
CA PRO A 121 -6.26 -0.66 -26.26
C PRO A 121 -6.60 -1.22 -27.64
N THR A 122 -6.11 -2.41 -27.98
CA THR A 122 -6.58 -3.12 -29.17
C THR A 122 -8.01 -3.61 -28.94
N SER A 123 -8.97 -2.93 -29.57
CA SER A 123 -10.25 -3.54 -29.92
C SER A 123 -9.96 -4.51 -31.06
N THR A 124 -10.07 -5.81 -30.77
CA THR A 124 -10.08 -6.84 -31.82
C THR A 124 -11.32 -7.67 -31.61
N SER A 125 -12.42 -7.17 -32.14
CA SER A 125 -13.42 -8.05 -32.76
C SER A 125 -13.12 -8.06 -34.25
N GLY A 126 -12.18 -8.92 -34.65
CA GLY A 126 -12.22 -9.40 -36.02
C GLY A 126 -13.49 -10.24 -36.15
N THR A 127 -14.32 -9.91 -37.12
CA THR A 127 -15.40 -10.76 -37.65
C THR A 127 -15.04 -12.23 -37.69
#